data_AF-A0A7K0PXN7-F1
#
_entry.id   AF-A0A7K0PXN7-F1
#
_cell.length_a   1.000
_cell.length_b   1.000
_cell.length_c   1.000
_cell.angle_alpha   90.00
_cell.angle_beta   90.00
_cell.angle_gamma   90.00
#
_symmetry.space_group_name_H-M   'P 1'
#
loop_
_entity.id
_entity.type
_entity.pdbx_description
1 polymer ?
#
loop_
_entity_poly.entity_id
_entity_poly.type
_entity_poly.pdbx_seq_one_letter_code
_entity_poly.pdbx_strand_id
1 'polypeptide(L)'
;MTLVSIDVPAARGAATAITDLATRAESQSDAVRDAASRADESVPQLSPVFGFVSDLRERAEGLSARVDLAIVVNGGDEGALSGGPVTFEVPTDTTDAVKVELGTQIANSAQTLDGSESDRELIEDLNARMARWLDDEAVMSALSGELGPEGTLNVIAAVGQSGYGDPETTLPFARSIRAGLETASSSWDDDEARDWGRLLAEAAVRPGFDSGSAYEGTDQGLALSFLADLGDHDADLLTGIADGIDDAERSGDLPQGFWNQRSNIAMSALWHAFP
;
A
#
# COMPACT_ATOMS: atom_id res chain seq x y z
N MET A 1 -17.47 14.92 -6.57
CA MET A 1 -17.87 14.22 -5.36
C MET A 1 -19.22 13.57 -5.57
N THR A 2 -19.25 12.25 -5.43
CA THR A 2 -20.41 11.37 -5.53
C THR A 2 -20.51 10.62 -4.22
N LEU A 3 -21.67 10.71 -3.56
CA LEU A 3 -21.97 9.95 -2.36
C LEU A 3 -22.37 8.52 -2.77
N VAL A 4 -21.62 7.53 -2.27
CA VAL A 4 -21.90 6.12 -2.48
C VAL A 4 -22.46 5.53 -1.18
N SER A 5 -23.47 4.67 -1.30
CA SER A 5 -24.05 3.94 -0.18
C SER A 5 -23.93 2.43 -0.44
N ILE A 6 -23.37 1.70 0.53
CA ILE A 6 -23.06 0.28 0.38
C ILE A 6 -23.42 -0.51 1.63
N ASP A 7 -24.08 -1.65 1.45
CA ASP A 7 -24.19 -2.69 2.47
C ASP A 7 -22.95 -3.58 2.36
N VAL A 8 -22.01 -3.42 3.31
CA VAL A 8 -20.69 -4.08 3.27
C VAL A 8 -20.82 -5.62 3.24
N PRO A 9 -21.60 -6.28 4.12
CA PRO A 9 -21.83 -7.71 4.02
C PRO A 9 -22.41 -8.18 2.69
N ALA A 10 -23.43 -7.50 2.17
CA ALA A 10 -24.07 -7.87 0.91
C ALA A 10 -23.13 -7.68 -0.28
N ALA A 11 -22.40 -6.57 -0.33
CA ALA A 11 -21.43 -6.27 -1.37
C ALA A 11 -20.26 -7.25 -1.38
N ARG A 12 -19.73 -7.60 -0.20
CA ARG A 12 -18.69 -8.63 -0.07
C ARG A 12 -19.18 -9.98 -0.59
N GLY A 13 -20.39 -10.39 -0.22
CA GLY A 13 -21.00 -11.62 -0.72
C GLY A 13 -21.18 -11.63 -2.24
N ALA A 14 -21.60 -10.50 -2.82
CA ALA A 14 -21.74 -10.35 -4.26
C ALA A 14 -20.38 -10.40 -4.98
N ALA A 15 -19.34 -9.74 -4.46
CA ALA A 15 -17.99 -9.79 -5.03
C ALA A 15 -17.45 -11.22 -5.08
N THR A 16 -17.57 -11.98 -3.98
CA THR A 16 -17.19 -13.41 -3.94
C THR A 16 -17.97 -14.23 -4.97
N ALA A 17 -19.29 -14.05 -5.06
CA ALA A 17 -20.11 -14.79 -6.01
C ALA A 17 -19.74 -14.51 -7.48
N ILE A 18 -19.38 -13.27 -7.81
CA ILE A 18 -18.92 -12.88 -9.15
C ILE A 18 -17.57 -13.52 -9.46
N THR A 19 -16.61 -13.48 -8.53
CA THR A 19 -15.29 -14.12 -8.68
C THR A 19 -15.41 -15.64 -8.87
N ASP A 20 -16.27 -16.30 -8.09
CA ASP A 20 -16.53 -17.73 -8.22
C ASP A 20 -17.12 -18.08 -9.60
N LEU A 21 -18.04 -17.25 -10.09
CA LEU A 21 -18.64 -17.43 -11.41
C LEU A 21 -17.59 -17.27 -12.53
N ALA A 22 -16.75 -16.24 -12.46
CA ALA A 22 -15.68 -15.99 -13.41
C ALA A 22 -14.70 -17.19 -13.45
N THR A 23 -14.26 -17.65 -12.28
CA THR A 23 -13.34 -18.80 -12.14
C THR A 23 -13.93 -20.08 -12.74
N ARG A 24 -15.23 -20.34 -12.51
CA ARG A 24 -15.91 -21.50 -13.09
C ARG A 24 -16.02 -21.40 -14.61
N ALA A 25 -16.36 -20.22 -15.14
CA ALA A 25 -16.47 -20.00 -16.57
C ALA A 25 -15.13 -20.19 -17.30
N GLU A 26 -14.03 -19.75 -16.71
CA GLU A 26 -12.69 -20.00 -17.23
C GLU A 26 -12.31 -21.47 -17.21
N SER A 27 -12.48 -22.13 -16.06
CA SER A 27 -12.15 -23.55 -15.93
C SER A 27 -12.91 -24.41 -16.95
N GLN A 28 -14.17 -24.08 -17.22
CA GLN A 28 -14.95 -24.73 -18.27
C GLN A 28 -14.44 -24.39 -19.68
N SER A 29 -14.09 -23.13 -19.93
CA SER A 29 -13.55 -22.68 -21.22
C SER A 29 -12.22 -23.38 -21.55
N ASP A 30 -11.34 -23.52 -20.55
CA ASP A 30 -10.08 -24.23 -20.70
C ASP A 30 -10.30 -25.73 -20.91
N ALA A 31 -11.22 -26.35 -20.18
CA ALA A 31 -11.57 -27.76 -20.40
C ALA A 31 -12.09 -28.02 -21.83
N VAL A 32 -12.90 -27.11 -22.38
CA VAL A 32 -13.37 -27.19 -23.78
C VAL A 32 -12.21 -27.01 -24.75
N ARG A 33 -11.33 -26.03 -24.52
CA ARG A 33 -10.14 -25.79 -25.35
C ARG A 33 -9.23 -27.02 -25.37
N ASP A 34 -9.00 -27.65 -24.22
CA ASP A 34 -8.19 -28.86 -24.09
C ASP A 34 -8.82 -30.07 -24.79
N ALA A 35 -10.15 -30.20 -24.74
CA ALA A 35 -10.87 -31.26 -25.44
C ALA A 35 -10.83 -31.06 -26.97
N ALA A 36 -11.06 -29.83 -27.43
CA ALA A 36 -11.00 -29.46 -28.84
C ALA A 36 -9.59 -29.63 -29.43
N SER A 37 -8.55 -29.23 -28.70
CA SER A 37 -7.14 -29.45 -29.07
C SER A 37 -6.82 -30.93 -29.25
N ARG A 38 -7.30 -31.80 -28.36
CA ARG A 38 -7.16 -33.26 -28.47
C ARG A 38 -7.91 -33.84 -29.68
N ALA A 39 -8.96 -33.18 -30.13
CA ALA A 39 -9.77 -33.58 -31.28
C ALA A 39 -9.31 -32.92 -32.61
N ASP A 40 -8.29 -32.05 -32.58
CA ASP A 40 -7.86 -31.22 -33.72
C ASP A 40 -8.99 -30.32 -34.27
N GLU A 41 -9.87 -29.85 -33.37
CA GLU A 41 -10.97 -28.94 -33.68
C GLU A 41 -10.67 -27.52 -33.18
N SER A 42 -11.09 -26.52 -33.96
CA SER A 42 -11.02 -25.11 -33.56
C SER A 42 -12.32 -24.66 -32.89
N VAL A 43 -12.20 -23.93 -31.77
CA VAL A 43 -13.34 -23.40 -30.99
C VAL A 43 -13.33 -21.86 -30.92
N PRO A 44 -13.45 -21.15 -32.05
CA PRO A 44 -13.45 -19.68 -32.08
C PRO A 44 -14.65 -19.06 -31.36
N GLN A 45 -15.73 -19.84 -31.16
CA GLN A 45 -16.93 -19.43 -30.43
C GLN A 45 -16.70 -19.19 -28.93
N LEU A 46 -15.54 -19.58 -28.38
CA LEU A 46 -15.18 -19.30 -26.98
C LEU A 46 -14.63 -17.88 -26.75
N SER A 47 -14.23 -17.16 -27.80
CA SER A 47 -13.70 -15.79 -27.66
C SER A 47 -14.60 -14.82 -26.86
N PRO A 48 -15.92 -14.80 -27.06
CA PRO A 48 -16.83 -13.96 -26.27
C PRO A 48 -16.88 -14.32 -24.78
N VAL A 49 -16.57 -15.57 -24.41
CA VAL A 49 -16.58 -16.01 -23.00
C VAL A 49 -15.44 -15.35 -22.23
N PHE A 50 -14.27 -15.17 -22.84
CA PHE A 50 -13.15 -14.46 -22.20
C PHE A 50 -13.46 -12.99 -21.95
N GLY A 51 -14.15 -12.33 -22.89
CA GLY A 51 -14.62 -10.96 -22.70
C GLY A 51 -15.59 -10.86 -21.52
N PHE A 52 -16.58 -11.75 -21.45
CA PHE A 52 -17.53 -11.78 -20.34
C PHE A 52 -16.86 -12.06 -18.98
N VAL A 53 -15.88 -12.98 -18.93
CA VAL A 53 -15.10 -13.25 -17.72
C VAL A 53 -14.31 -12.03 -17.28
N SER A 54 -13.68 -11.32 -18.22
CA SER A 54 -12.96 -10.07 -17.94
C SER A 54 -13.90 -9.04 -17.32
N ASP A 55 -15.09 -8.83 -17.90
CA ASP A 55 -16.10 -7.91 -17.37
C ASP A 55 -16.57 -8.29 -15.95
N LEU A 56 -16.71 -9.59 -15.67
CA LEU A 56 -17.06 -10.06 -14.33
C LEU A 56 -15.95 -9.75 -13.32
N ARG A 57 -14.68 -9.97 -13.69
CA ARG A 57 -13.56 -9.66 -12.81
C ARG A 57 -13.46 -8.18 -12.48
N GLU A 58 -13.55 -7.32 -13.50
CA GLU A 58 -13.50 -5.87 -13.31
C GLU A 58 -14.63 -5.39 -12.35
N ARG A 59 -15.82 -5.99 -12.47
CA ARG A 59 -16.94 -5.69 -11.56
C ARG A 59 -16.72 -6.20 -10.15
N ALA A 60 -16.19 -7.41 -9.99
CA ALA A 60 -15.87 -7.97 -8.67
C ALA A 60 -14.79 -7.15 -7.97
N GLU A 61 -13.78 -6.72 -8.71
CA GLU A 61 -12.69 -5.87 -8.24
C GLU A 61 -13.22 -4.48 -7.85
N GLY A 62 -14.00 -3.83 -8.71
CA GLY A 62 -14.61 -2.54 -8.38
C GLY A 62 -15.53 -2.59 -7.16
N LEU A 63 -16.27 -3.69 -6.98
CA LEU A 63 -17.09 -3.88 -5.78
C LEU A 63 -16.23 -4.13 -4.53
N SER A 64 -15.12 -4.84 -4.71
CA SER A 64 -14.15 -5.09 -3.64
C SER A 64 -13.47 -3.82 -3.17
N ALA A 65 -13.05 -2.95 -4.09
CA ALA A 65 -12.45 -1.66 -3.76
C ALA A 65 -13.42 -0.78 -2.96
N ARG A 66 -14.72 -0.78 -3.35
CA ARG A 66 -15.77 -0.06 -2.62
C ARG A 66 -16.02 -0.62 -1.23
N VAL A 67 -15.97 -1.95 -1.07
CA VAL A 67 -16.06 -2.61 0.23
C VAL A 67 -14.90 -2.19 1.10
N ASP A 68 -13.66 -2.29 0.62
CA ASP A 68 -12.48 -1.99 1.41
C ASP A 68 -12.43 -0.49 1.77
N LEU A 69 -12.77 0.40 0.83
CA LEU A 69 -12.89 1.84 1.08
C LEU A 69 -13.95 2.14 2.15
N ALA A 70 -15.12 1.52 2.06
CA ALA A 70 -16.16 1.69 3.06
C ALA A 70 -15.70 1.27 4.45
N ILE A 71 -14.91 0.20 4.55
CA ILE A 71 -14.40 -0.27 5.84
C ILE A 71 -13.27 0.65 6.34
N VAL A 72 -12.37 1.17 5.50
CA VAL A 72 -11.37 2.15 5.95
C VAL A 72 -12.05 3.41 6.48
N VAL A 73 -13.02 3.94 5.74
CA VAL A 73 -13.71 5.20 6.10
C VAL A 73 -14.61 5.06 7.34
N ASN A 74 -15.26 3.91 7.52
CA ASN A 74 -16.27 3.71 8.57
C ASN A 74 -15.83 2.72 9.67
N GLY A 75 -14.60 2.20 9.61
CA GLY A 75 -14.11 1.13 10.48
C GLY A 75 -13.89 1.53 11.94
N GLY A 76 -13.72 2.82 12.22
CA GLY A 76 -13.63 3.34 13.59
C GLY A 76 -14.93 3.22 14.40
N ASP A 77 -16.07 2.95 13.75
CA ASP A 77 -17.37 2.75 14.40
C ASP A 77 -17.74 1.26 14.36
N GLU A 78 -17.35 0.48 15.37
CA GLU A 78 -17.57 -0.99 15.49
C GLU A 78 -19.02 -1.45 15.21
N GLY A 79 -20.01 -0.55 15.30
CA GLY A 79 -21.42 -0.83 14.99
C GLY A 79 -21.87 -0.53 13.56
N ALA A 80 -21.20 0.36 12.82
CA ALA A 80 -21.68 0.85 11.52
C ALA A 80 -21.56 -0.22 10.43
N LEU A 81 -20.47 -0.98 10.43
CA LEU A 81 -20.21 -2.07 9.48
C LEU A 81 -21.13 -3.28 9.67
N SER A 82 -21.77 -3.37 10.84
CA SER A 82 -22.65 -4.47 11.25
C SER A 82 -24.14 -4.10 11.13
N GLY A 83 -24.47 -2.84 10.81
CA GLY A 83 -25.76 -2.22 11.07
C GLY A 83 -26.37 -1.45 9.90
N GLY A 84 -26.41 -2.04 8.70
CA GLY A 84 -27.04 -1.45 7.52
C GLY A 84 -26.05 -0.75 6.58
N PRO A 85 -26.55 -0.01 5.57
CA PRO A 85 -25.68 0.59 4.57
C PRO A 85 -24.86 1.74 5.16
N VAL A 86 -23.56 1.75 4.86
CA VAL A 86 -22.64 2.85 5.18
C VAL A 86 -22.45 3.73 3.95
N THR A 87 -21.91 4.94 4.16
CA THR A 87 -21.68 5.89 3.07
C THR A 87 -20.25 6.39 3.05
N PHE A 88 -19.75 6.70 1.86
CA PHE A 88 -18.47 7.36 1.63
C PHE A 88 -18.55 8.22 0.37
N GLU A 89 -17.62 9.16 0.22
CA GLU A 89 -17.54 10.01 -0.96
C GLU A 89 -16.39 9.58 -1.86
N VAL A 90 -16.61 9.68 -3.17
CA VAL A 90 -15.55 9.51 -4.18
C VAL A 90 -15.62 10.66 -5.20
N PRO A 91 -14.53 11.02 -5.88
CA PRO A 91 -14.55 12.08 -6.89
C PRO A 91 -15.57 11.82 -8.00
N THR A 92 -15.58 10.59 -8.52
CA THR A 92 -16.50 10.07 -9.54
C THR A 92 -16.78 8.58 -9.26
N ASP A 93 -17.97 8.08 -9.57
CA ASP A 93 -18.31 6.66 -9.37
C ASP A 93 -17.76 5.77 -10.50
N THR A 94 -16.44 5.54 -10.45
CA THR A 94 -15.70 4.62 -11.33
C THR A 94 -14.79 3.74 -10.50
N THR A 95 -14.39 2.57 -11.00
CA THR A 95 -13.48 1.67 -10.28
C THR A 95 -12.14 2.36 -9.97
N ASP A 96 -11.55 3.04 -10.95
CA ASP A 96 -10.25 3.71 -10.76
C ASP A 96 -10.32 4.84 -9.72
N ALA A 97 -11.38 5.66 -9.76
CA ALA A 97 -11.55 6.73 -8.75
C ALA A 97 -11.76 6.16 -7.34
N VAL A 98 -12.42 5.00 -7.21
CA VAL A 98 -12.56 4.31 -5.91
C VAL A 98 -11.21 3.77 -5.45
N LYS A 99 -10.39 3.20 -6.35
CA LYS A 99 -9.04 2.69 -6.03
C LYS A 99 -8.12 3.82 -5.57
N VAL A 100 -8.14 4.96 -6.26
CA VAL A 100 -7.39 6.16 -5.84
C VAL A 100 -7.83 6.62 -4.46
N GLU A 101 -9.15 6.78 -4.25
CA GLU A 101 -9.67 7.19 -2.93
C GLU A 101 -9.33 6.16 -1.83
N LEU A 102 -9.34 4.87 -2.14
CA LEU A 102 -8.91 3.82 -1.21
C LEU A 102 -7.45 4.01 -0.79
N GLY A 103 -6.55 4.25 -1.74
CA GLY A 103 -5.13 4.54 -1.43
C GLY A 103 -4.98 5.76 -0.52
N THR A 104 -5.67 6.86 -0.85
CA THR A 104 -5.71 8.09 -0.04
C THR A 104 -6.22 7.83 1.38
N GLN A 105 -7.32 7.07 1.53
CA GLN A 105 -7.87 6.79 2.87
C GLN A 105 -6.98 5.85 3.69
N ILE A 106 -6.33 4.86 3.05
CA ILE A 106 -5.32 4.02 3.73
C ILE A 106 -4.16 4.90 4.24
N ALA A 107 -3.67 5.83 3.42
CA ALA A 107 -2.63 6.77 3.82
C ALA A 107 -3.08 7.67 4.98
N ASN A 108 -4.28 8.24 4.92
CA ASN A 108 -4.83 9.08 6.00
C ASN A 108 -4.93 8.31 7.32
N SER A 109 -5.40 7.06 7.28
CA SER A 109 -5.44 6.20 8.47
C SER A 109 -4.04 5.83 8.97
N ALA A 110 -3.08 5.57 8.07
CA ALA A 110 -1.71 5.28 8.49
C ALA A 110 -1.03 6.50 9.14
N GLN A 111 -1.34 7.72 8.70
CA GLN A 111 -0.80 8.96 9.30
C GLN A 111 -1.30 9.22 10.73
N THR A 112 -2.37 8.55 11.18
CA THR A 112 -2.84 8.68 12.58
C THR A 112 -2.07 7.79 13.55
N LEU A 113 -1.23 6.88 13.04
CA LEU A 113 -0.43 5.98 13.88
C LEU A 113 0.51 6.79 14.75
N ASP A 114 0.49 6.52 16.05
CA ASP A 114 1.37 7.15 17.03
C ASP A 114 2.38 6.18 17.67
N GLY A 115 2.32 4.90 17.30
CA GLY A 115 3.19 3.84 17.81
C GLY A 115 2.72 3.25 19.14
N SER A 116 1.48 3.53 19.55
CA SER A 116 0.86 2.97 20.76
C SER A 116 0.28 1.57 20.54
N GLU A 117 0.04 0.82 21.62
CA GLU A 117 -0.62 -0.50 21.56
C GLU A 117 -2.04 -0.41 20.97
N SER A 118 -2.72 0.75 21.11
CA SER A 118 -4.03 1.00 20.49
C SER A 118 -4.00 0.96 18.97
N ASP A 119 -2.84 1.14 18.34
CA ASP A 119 -2.70 1.08 16.89
C ASP A 119 -2.74 -0.35 16.35
N ARG A 120 -2.65 -1.38 17.22
CA ARG A 120 -2.52 -2.78 16.77
C ARG A 120 -3.64 -3.20 15.81
N GLU A 121 -4.89 -2.94 16.18
CA GLU A 121 -6.04 -3.33 15.35
C GLU A 121 -6.07 -2.57 14.03
N LEU A 122 -5.72 -1.28 14.07
CA LEU A 122 -5.60 -0.45 12.86
C LEU A 122 -4.50 -0.97 11.94
N ILE A 123 -3.33 -1.31 12.47
CA ILE A 123 -2.21 -1.87 11.70
C ILE A 123 -2.60 -3.20 11.04
N GLU A 124 -3.26 -4.10 11.77
CA GLU A 124 -3.74 -5.37 11.22
C GLU A 124 -4.76 -5.16 10.09
N ASP A 125 -5.69 -4.21 10.28
CA ASP A 125 -6.73 -3.85 9.32
C ASP A 125 -6.16 -3.21 8.04
N LEU A 126 -5.26 -2.24 8.19
CA LEU A 126 -4.56 -1.60 7.06
C LEU A 126 -3.68 -2.60 6.32
N ASN A 127 -2.92 -3.44 7.04
CA ASN A 127 -2.08 -4.45 6.43
C ASN A 127 -2.89 -5.46 5.60
N ALA A 128 -4.06 -5.89 6.06
CA ALA A 128 -4.93 -6.79 5.31
C ALA A 128 -5.41 -6.18 3.98
N ARG A 129 -5.66 -4.87 3.93
CA ARG A 129 -6.03 -4.15 2.70
C ARG A 129 -4.85 -3.93 1.79
N MET A 130 -3.72 -3.49 2.35
CA MET A 130 -2.51 -3.33 1.56
C MET A 130 -2.10 -4.64 0.91
N ALA A 131 -2.15 -5.76 1.63
CA ALA A 131 -1.85 -7.08 1.06
C ALA A 131 -2.77 -7.47 -0.11
N ARG A 132 -4.00 -6.96 -0.15
CA ARG A 132 -4.93 -7.21 -1.26
C ARG A 132 -4.65 -6.35 -2.48
N TRP A 133 -4.25 -5.10 -2.27
CA TRP A 133 -4.09 -4.08 -3.30
C TRP A 133 -2.62 -3.79 -3.63
N LEU A 134 -1.69 -4.62 -3.14
CA LEU A 134 -0.25 -4.39 -3.21
C LEU A 134 0.26 -4.24 -4.64
N ASP A 135 -0.31 -5.01 -5.56
CA ASP A 135 0.05 -5.02 -6.98
C ASP A 135 -0.80 -4.02 -7.80
N ASP A 136 -1.66 -3.22 -7.16
CA ASP A 136 -2.50 -2.23 -7.83
C ASP A 136 -1.83 -0.85 -7.85
N GLU A 137 -1.33 -0.47 -9.03
CA GLU A 137 -0.63 0.81 -9.26
C GLU A 137 -1.48 2.02 -8.84
N ALA A 138 -2.79 2.01 -9.08
CA ALA A 138 -3.64 3.16 -8.76
C ALA A 138 -3.82 3.34 -7.24
N VAL A 139 -4.00 2.24 -6.50
CA VAL A 139 -4.08 2.28 -5.03
C VAL A 139 -2.73 2.67 -4.44
N MET A 140 -1.65 2.04 -4.87
CA MET A 140 -0.33 2.26 -4.27
C MET A 140 0.27 3.63 -4.61
N SER A 141 0.03 4.15 -5.82
CA SER A 141 0.43 5.51 -6.19
C SER A 141 -0.37 6.57 -5.43
N ALA A 142 -1.67 6.37 -5.23
CA ALA A 142 -2.48 7.28 -4.41
C ALA A 142 -2.04 7.26 -2.93
N LEU A 143 -1.74 6.07 -2.39
CA LEU A 143 -1.20 5.91 -1.04
C LEU A 143 0.14 6.65 -0.88
N SER A 144 1.11 6.36 -1.75
CA SER A 144 2.45 6.98 -1.69
C SER A 144 2.41 8.48 -1.95
N GLY A 145 1.52 8.95 -2.84
CA GLY A 145 1.29 10.36 -3.11
C GLY A 145 0.68 11.09 -1.90
N GLU A 146 -0.30 10.50 -1.22
CA GLU A 146 -0.94 11.09 -0.04
C GLU A 146 -0.03 11.08 1.19
N LEU A 147 0.71 10.00 1.44
CA LEU A 147 1.74 9.98 2.49
C LEU A 147 2.84 11.00 2.20
N GLY A 148 3.26 11.07 0.94
CA GLY A 148 4.49 11.74 0.55
C GLY A 148 5.74 11.11 1.18
N PRO A 149 6.92 11.66 0.88
CA PRO A 149 8.18 11.13 1.41
C PRO A 149 8.26 11.21 2.94
N GLU A 150 7.88 12.34 3.51
CA GLU A 150 7.91 12.56 4.97
C GLU A 150 6.91 11.68 5.71
N GLY A 151 5.65 11.62 5.26
CA GLY A 151 4.63 10.78 5.89
C GLY A 151 4.99 9.30 5.82
N THR A 152 5.62 8.86 4.74
CA THR A 152 6.12 7.49 4.61
C THR A 152 7.18 7.17 5.65
N LEU A 153 8.16 8.06 5.87
CA LEU A 153 9.16 7.89 6.94
C LEU A 153 8.50 7.88 8.33
N ASN A 154 7.53 8.77 8.56
CA ASN A 154 6.83 8.86 9.85
C ASN A 154 6.04 7.58 10.16
N VAL A 155 5.34 7.01 9.18
CA VAL A 155 4.63 5.73 9.33
C VAL A 155 5.59 4.59 9.67
N ILE A 156 6.71 4.47 8.93
CA ILE A 156 7.71 3.44 9.22
C ILE A 156 8.34 3.63 10.60
N ALA A 157 8.64 4.88 10.99
CA ALA A 157 9.18 5.20 12.29
C ALA A 157 8.20 4.84 13.42
N ALA A 158 6.92 5.20 13.29
CA ALA A 158 5.87 4.88 14.28
C ALA A 158 5.75 3.37 14.50
N VAL A 159 5.77 2.59 13.41
CA VAL A 159 5.67 1.12 13.43
C VAL A 159 6.94 0.46 13.97
N GLY A 160 8.11 1.09 13.81
CA GLY A 160 9.42 0.61 14.27
C GLY A 160 9.74 0.86 15.74
N GLN A 161 8.93 1.65 16.47
CA GLN A 161 9.24 1.98 17.87
C GLN A 161 9.14 0.77 18.79
N SER A 162 10.28 0.44 19.41
CA SER A 162 10.51 -0.79 20.18
C SER A 162 9.98 -0.83 21.60
N GLY A 163 8.96 -0.02 21.88
CA GLY A 163 8.29 -0.01 23.17
C GLY A 163 7.20 -1.07 23.30
N TYR A 164 6.29 -1.18 22.32
CA TYR A 164 4.93 -1.69 22.62
C TYR A 164 4.18 -2.36 21.46
N GLY A 165 4.82 -2.63 20.31
CA GLY A 165 4.23 -3.37 19.18
C GLY A 165 4.79 -4.78 19.03
N ASP A 166 3.91 -5.76 18.84
CA ASP A 166 4.25 -7.13 18.47
C ASP A 166 4.92 -7.14 17.08
N PRO A 167 6.20 -7.56 16.95
CA PRO A 167 6.87 -7.62 15.65
C PRO A 167 6.12 -8.49 14.63
N GLU A 168 5.33 -9.47 15.07
CA GLU A 168 4.50 -10.28 14.18
C GLU A 168 3.39 -9.46 13.50
N THR A 169 3.00 -8.33 14.08
CA THR A 169 2.00 -7.40 13.54
C THR A 169 2.64 -6.23 12.77
N THR A 170 3.68 -5.62 13.33
CA THR A 170 4.26 -4.38 12.80
C THR A 170 5.16 -4.60 11.58
N LEU A 171 5.93 -5.70 11.55
CA LEU A 171 6.85 -6.01 10.45
C LEU A 171 6.13 -6.29 9.13
N PRO A 172 5.05 -7.09 9.07
CA PRO A 172 4.28 -7.25 7.84
C PRO A 172 3.76 -5.93 7.27
N PHE A 173 3.26 -5.03 8.13
CA PHE A 173 2.76 -3.73 7.67
C PHE A 173 3.87 -2.84 7.12
N ALA A 174 5.01 -2.74 7.80
CA ALA A 174 6.17 -2.01 7.29
C ALA A 174 6.64 -2.57 5.92
N ARG A 175 6.63 -3.90 5.74
CA ARG A 175 6.95 -4.53 4.46
C ARG A 175 5.91 -4.21 3.38
N SER A 176 4.63 -4.17 3.73
CA SER A 176 3.57 -3.74 2.81
C SER A 176 3.74 -2.29 2.36
N ILE A 177 4.16 -1.39 3.26
CA ILE A 177 4.49 0.01 2.89
C ILE A 177 5.68 0.05 1.92
N ARG A 178 6.74 -0.71 2.18
CA ARG A 178 7.90 -0.79 1.28
C ARG A 178 7.53 -1.34 -0.09
N ALA A 179 6.83 -2.48 -0.15
CA ALA A 179 6.40 -3.08 -1.42
C ALA A 179 5.34 -2.22 -2.15
N GLY A 180 4.50 -1.49 -1.42
CA GLY A 180 3.58 -0.52 -2.01
C GLY A 180 4.33 0.67 -2.65
N LEU A 181 5.38 1.18 -1.99
CA LEU A 181 6.24 2.21 -2.58
C LEU A 181 6.94 1.71 -3.85
N GLU A 182 7.37 0.45 -3.88
CA GLU A 182 7.91 -0.19 -5.08
C GLU A 182 6.88 -0.20 -6.22
N THR A 183 5.68 -0.74 -5.99
CA THR A 183 4.59 -0.74 -6.98
C THR A 183 4.30 0.68 -7.47
N ALA A 184 4.18 1.64 -6.56
CA ALA A 184 3.93 3.05 -6.91
C ALA A 184 5.04 3.61 -7.80
N SER A 185 6.30 3.46 -7.37
CA SER A 185 7.48 3.97 -8.08
C SER A 185 7.66 3.37 -9.47
N SER A 186 7.22 2.13 -9.69
CA SER A 186 7.25 1.49 -11.01
C SER A 186 6.27 2.09 -12.01
N SER A 187 5.28 2.85 -11.54
CA SER A 187 4.25 3.51 -12.36
C SER A 187 4.52 5.00 -12.63
N TRP A 188 5.48 5.59 -11.90
CA TRP A 188 5.88 6.99 -12.06
C TRP A 188 6.78 7.16 -13.29
N ASP A 189 6.92 8.39 -13.75
CA ASP A 189 8.00 8.72 -14.69
C ASP A 189 9.35 8.86 -13.96
N ASP A 190 10.44 8.70 -14.72
CA ASP A 190 11.82 8.71 -14.19
C ASP A 190 12.12 9.96 -13.34
N ASP A 191 11.60 11.13 -13.75
CA ASP A 191 11.83 12.40 -13.06
C ASP A 191 11.03 12.46 -11.74
N GLU A 192 9.78 12.00 -11.73
CA GLU A 192 8.93 11.89 -10.54
C GLU A 192 9.54 10.93 -9.52
N ALA A 193 9.96 9.72 -9.94
CA ALA A 193 10.58 8.74 -9.04
C ALA A 193 11.88 9.29 -8.42
N ARG A 194 12.73 9.93 -9.22
CA ARG A 194 13.97 10.54 -8.74
C ARG A 194 13.72 11.70 -7.79
N ASP A 195 12.75 12.57 -8.07
CA ASP A 195 12.42 13.69 -7.19
C ASP A 195 11.85 13.19 -5.84
N TRP A 196 10.96 12.20 -5.89
CA TRP A 196 10.38 11.59 -4.70
C TRP A 196 11.46 10.95 -3.82
N GLY A 197 12.38 10.18 -4.42
CA GLY A 197 13.51 9.58 -3.72
C GLY A 197 14.45 10.60 -3.09
N ARG A 198 14.71 11.71 -3.79
CA ARG A 198 15.51 12.83 -3.27
C ARG A 198 14.84 13.49 -2.08
N LEU A 199 13.54 13.79 -2.17
CA LEU A 199 12.76 14.36 -1.08
C LEU A 199 12.66 13.41 0.13
N LEU A 200 12.63 12.10 -0.09
CA LEU A 200 12.69 11.09 0.97
C LEU A 200 14.01 11.17 1.74
N ALA A 201 15.14 11.22 1.02
CA ALA A 201 16.44 11.38 1.63
C ALA A 201 16.57 12.72 2.37
N GLU A 202 16.14 13.83 1.75
CA GLU A 202 16.11 15.15 2.36
C GLU A 202 15.28 15.17 3.66
N ALA A 203 14.12 14.53 3.67
CA ALA A 203 13.27 14.43 4.85
C ALA A 203 13.97 13.65 5.97
N ALA A 204 14.65 12.54 5.65
CA ALA A 204 15.31 11.70 6.64
C ALA A 204 16.56 12.33 7.29
N VAL A 205 17.19 13.30 6.63
CA VAL A 205 18.43 13.95 7.12
C VAL A 205 18.17 15.28 7.84
N ARG A 206 16.95 15.84 7.78
CA ARG A 206 16.65 17.14 8.39
C ARG A 206 16.76 17.08 9.93
N PRO A 207 17.66 17.86 10.55
CA PRO A 207 17.78 17.90 12.01
C PRO A 207 16.58 18.62 12.65
N GLY A 208 15.90 17.95 13.58
CA GLY A 208 14.89 18.57 14.44
C GLY A 208 13.64 19.04 13.70
N PHE A 209 13.07 18.19 12.84
CA PHE A 209 11.74 18.45 12.33
C PHE A 209 10.74 18.43 13.50
N ASP A 210 10.23 19.60 13.87
CA ASP A 210 9.10 19.77 14.78
C ASP A 210 7.84 19.50 13.95
N SER A 211 7.61 18.23 13.58
CA SER A 211 6.42 17.79 12.83
C SER A 211 5.13 17.96 13.63
N GLY A 212 5.21 18.45 14.88
CA GLY A 212 4.15 18.22 15.86
C GLY A 212 3.93 16.75 16.19
N SER A 213 4.72 15.85 15.58
CA SER A 213 4.77 14.42 15.86
C SER A 213 6.00 14.14 16.72
N ALA A 214 5.90 13.22 17.66
CA ALA A 214 6.88 13.00 18.73
C ALA A 214 8.21 12.37 18.25
N TYR A 215 8.55 12.45 16.96
CA TYR A 215 9.51 11.56 16.29
C TYR A 215 10.75 12.35 15.80
N GLU A 216 11.75 12.48 16.68
CA GLU A 216 13.02 13.15 16.35
C GLU A 216 13.93 12.29 15.43
N GLY A 217 14.72 12.95 14.56
CA GLY A 217 15.45 12.40 13.40
C GLY A 217 16.46 11.25 13.58
N THR A 218 16.51 10.55 14.72
CA THR A 218 17.23 9.25 14.84
C THR A 218 16.42 8.11 14.23
N ASP A 219 15.09 8.17 14.29
CA ASP A 219 14.21 7.11 13.78
C ASP A 219 14.02 7.18 12.25
N GLN A 220 14.10 8.39 11.67
CA GLN A 220 13.92 8.62 10.23
C GLN A 220 15.08 8.07 9.38
N GLY A 221 16.32 8.11 9.87
CA GLY A 221 17.46 7.49 9.18
C GLY A 221 17.36 5.96 9.12
N LEU A 222 16.78 5.35 10.15
CA LEU A 222 16.50 3.90 10.20
C LEU A 222 15.33 3.54 9.28
N ALA A 223 14.26 4.35 9.27
CA ALA A 223 13.15 4.21 8.34
C ALA A 223 13.62 4.30 6.88
N LEU A 224 14.45 5.29 6.54
CA LEU A 224 15.07 5.41 5.22
C LEU A 224 15.89 4.18 4.87
N SER A 225 16.68 3.67 5.82
CA SER A 225 17.52 2.48 5.58
C SER A 225 16.68 1.23 5.30
N PHE A 226 15.55 1.07 5.98
CA PHE A 226 14.60 -0.02 5.73
C PHE A 226 13.93 0.11 4.35
N LEU A 227 13.50 1.32 3.99
CA LEU A 227 12.87 1.61 2.70
C LEU A 227 13.85 1.49 1.53
N ALA A 228 15.12 1.83 1.73
CA ALA A 228 16.15 1.80 0.69
C ALA A 228 16.84 0.44 0.52
N ASP A 229 16.49 -0.56 1.34
CA ASP A 229 17.08 -1.89 1.24
C ASP A 229 16.74 -2.55 -0.11
N LEU A 230 17.71 -3.25 -0.69
CA LEU A 230 17.97 -3.31 -2.14
C LEU A 230 17.33 -4.51 -2.88
N GLY A 231 16.04 -4.76 -2.64
CA GLY A 231 15.33 -5.86 -3.30
C GLY A 231 14.92 -5.54 -4.73
N ASP A 232 13.94 -4.66 -4.88
CA ASP A 232 13.16 -4.59 -6.12
C ASP A 232 12.66 -3.16 -6.45
N HIS A 233 13.16 -2.12 -5.77
CA HIS A 233 12.78 -0.72 -6.03
C HIS A 233 13.17 -0.23 -7.43
N ASP A 234 12.38 0.70 -7.95
CA ASP A 234 12.69 1.44 -9.17
C ASP A 234 14.08 2.10 -9.10
N ALA A 235 14.81 2.05 -10.22
CA ALA A 235 16.20 2.49 -10.27
C ALA A 235 16.33 4.02 -10.12
N ASP A 236 15.35 4.78 -10.59
CA ASP A 236 15.33 6.24 -10.50
C ASP A 236 14.94 6.70 -9.11
N LEU A 237 14.04 5.99 -8.42
CA LEU A 237 13.78 6.19 -6.99
C LEU A 237 15.07 6.04 -6.16
N LEU A 238 15.79 4.93 -6.34
CA LEU A 238 17.05 4.68 -5.63
C LEU A 238 18.13 5.71 -5.97
N THR A 239 18.17 6.16 -7.23
CA THR A 239 19.07 7.23 -7.67
C THR A 239 18.73 8.55 -6.97
N GLY A 240 17.45 8.90 -6.86
CA GLY A 240 16.98 10.07 -6.12
C GLY A 240 17.41 10.03 -4.65
N ILE A 241 17.23 8.88 -3.99
CA ILE A 241 17.67 8.68 -2.60
C ILE A 241 19.19 8.90 -2.49
N ALA A 242 19.97 8.32 -3.41
CA ALA A 242 21.42 8.47 -3.40
C ALA A 242 21.87 9.93 -3.58
N ASP A 243 21.26 10.64 -4.54
CA ASP A 243 21.53 12.06 -4.81
C ASP A 243 21.22 12.93 -3.58
N GLY A 244 20.08 12.69 -2.91
CA GLY A 244 19.69 13.45 -1.72
C GLY A 244 20.63 13.25 -0.53
N ILE A 245 21.12 12.02 -0.31
CA ILE A 245 22.12 11.73 0.74
C ILE A 245 23.46 12.41 0.41
N ASP A 246 23.89 12.33 -0.84
CA ASP A 246 25.14 12.92 -1.33
C ASP A 246 25.12 14.45 -1.25
N ASP A 247 23.99 15.09 -1.55
CA ASP A 247 23.81 16.54 -1.37
C ASP A 247 23.87 16.96 0.10
N ALA A 248 23.22 16.20 1.01
CA ALA A 248 23.30 16.43 2.45
C ALA A 248 24.72 16.25 3.00
N GLU A 249 25.50 15.31 2.44
CA GLU A 249 26.91 15.12 2.80
C GLU A 249 27.75 16.34 2.40
N ARG A 250 27.55 16.85 1.18
CA ARG A 250 28.27 18.03 0.68
C ARG A 250 27.92 19.31 1.44
N SER A 251 26.66 19.48 1.82
CA SER A 251 26.22 20.67 2.57
C SER A 251 26.63 20.62 4.04
N GLY A 252 26.98 19.44 4.56
CA GLY A 252 27.30 19.23 5.97
C GLY A 252 26.05 19.11 6.85
N ASP A 253 24.89 18.85 6.26
CA ASP A 253 23.60 18.71 6.95
C ASP A 253 23.36 17.28 7.46
N LEU A 254 24.21 16.31 7.10
CA LEU A 254 24.09 14.95 7.61
C LEU A 254 24.18 14.91 9.15
N PRO A 255 23.17 14.32 9.83
CA PRO A 255 23.21 14.15 11.27
C PRO A 255 24.45 13.38 11.74
N GLN A 256 25.02 13.78 12.87
CA GLN A 256 26.14 13.04 13.46
C GLN A 256 25.72 11.59 13.76
N GLY A 257 26.44 10.63 13.18
CA GLY A 257 26.16 9.21 13.36
C GLY A 257 25.16 8.61 12.37
N PHE A 258 24.69 9.35 11.36
CA PHE A 258 23.86 8.83 10.26
C PHE A 258 24.42 7.52 9.68
N TRP A 259 25.71 7.49 9.36
CA TRP A 259 26.40 6.29 8.88
C TRP A 259 26.56 5.19 9.94
N ASN A 260 26.66 5.56 11.23
CA ASN A 260 26.78 4.60 12.33
C ASN A 260 25.44 3.93 12.68
N GLN A 261 24.30 4.55 12.32
CA GLN A 261 22.97 3.97 12.50
C GLN A 261 22.76 2.77 11.58
N ARG A 262 23.27 2.81 10.33
CA ARG A 262 23.25 1.65 9.42
C ARG A 262 23.96 0.42 10.01
N SER A 263 25.05 0.62 10.75
CA SER A 263 25.75 -0.47 11.45
C SER A 263 25.06 -0.97 12.73
N ASN A 264 24.17 -0.17 13.33
CA ASN A 264 23.42 -0.53 14.55
C ASN A 264 22.06 -1.21 14.28
N ILE A 265 21.53 -1.12 13.06
CA ILE A 265 20.36 -1.91 12.60
C ILE A 265 20.61 -3.40 12.85
N ALA A 266 21.85 -3.85 12.64
CA ALA A 266 22.28 -5.21 12.94
C ALA A 266 22.37 -5.56 14.44
N MET A 267 21.99 -4.69 15.40
CA MET A 267 22.19 -4.89 16.86
C MET A 267 21.02 -4.52 17.82
N SER A 268 19.82 -4.15 17.35
CA SER A 268 18.68 -3.74 18.20
C SER A 268 17.47 -4.66 18.01
N ALA A 269 16.81 -5.12 19.08
CA ALA A 269 15.85 -6.25 19.06
C ALA A 269 14.63 -6.14 18.10
N LEU A 270 14.23 -4.95 17.67
CA LEU A 270 13.21 -4.78 16.62
C LEU A 270 13.86 -4.63 15.23
N TRP A 271 14.98 -3.91 15.14
CA TRP A 271 15.83 -3.83 13.94
C TRP A 271 16.59 -5.14 13.61
N HIS A 272 16.64 -6.07 14.55
CA HIS A 272 17.13 -7.43 14.41
C HIS A 272 16.12 -8.37 13.73
N ALA A 273 14.85 -7.98 13.66
CA ALA A 273 13.80 -8.71 12.97
C ALA A 273 13.61 -8.26 11.51
N PHE A 274 14.14 -7.08 11.16
CA PHE A 274 14.33 -6.62 9.79
C PHE A 274 15.69 -7.16 9.31
N PRO A 275 15.74 -8.17 8.42
CA PRO A 275 17.01 -8.67 7.88
C PRO A 275 17.79 -7.59 7.13
#